data_AF-A0A5E4M1I8-F1
#
_entry.id   AF-A0A5E4M1I8-F1
#
_cell.length_a   1.000
_cell.length_b   1.000
_cell.length_c   1.000
_cell.angle_alpha   90.00
_cell.angle_beta   90.00
_cell.angle_gamma   90.00
#
_symmetry.space_group_name_H-M   'P 1'
#
loop_
_entity.id
_entity.type
_entity.pdbx_description
1 polymer ?
#
loop_
_entity_poly.entity_id
_entity_poly.type
_entity_poly.pdbx_seq_one_letter_code
_entity_poly.pdbx_strand_id
1 'polypeptide(L)'
;MAARRDQIYTNLVIKLNDIVIQEVEQFSYLGSIITYNNTSTMDIKKRITLAKQTFIKKNSLLISKHLKIETKKKFIKTFVWSVLLYGCETWTIKKKEKDRLEAMEM
;
A
#
# COMPACT_ATOMS: atom_id res chain seq x y z
N MET A 1 8.29 -5.17 27.58
CA MET A 1 8.16 -3.70 27.36
C MET A 1 7.00 -3.29 26.44
N ALA A 2 6.21 -4.23 25.87
CA ALA A 2 5.07 -3.91 25.00
C ALA A 2 3.74 -3.68 25.77
N ALA A 3 3.55 -4.32 26.92
CA ALA A 3 2.27 -4.33 27.64
C ALA A 3 1.84 -2.99 28.30
N ARG A 4 2.70 -1.96 28.33
CA ARG A 4 2.42 -0.70 29.05
C ARG A 4 1.77 0.39 28.19
N ARG A 5 1.79 0.27 26.86
CA ARG A 5 1.19 1.29 25.96
C ARG A 5 -0.28 1.03 25.63
N ASP A 6 -0.70 -0.24 25.63
CA ASP A 6 -2.07 -0.62 25.24
C ASP A 6 -3.15 -0.24 26.27
N GLN A 7 -2.74 0.07 27.51
CA GLN A 7 -3.66 0.30 28.63
C GLN A 7 -4.02 1.78 28.86
N ILE A 8 -3.36 2.73 28.19
CA ILE A 8 -3.58 4.18 28.41
C ILE A 8 -4.67 4.74 27.48
N TYR A 9 -4.91 4.12 26.31
CA TYR A 9 -5.84 4.62 25.29
C TYR A 9 -7.22 3.96 25.27
N THR A 10 -7.45 2.94 26.10
CA THR A 10 -8.59 2.03 25.96
C THR A 10 -9.98 2.66 26.25
N ASN A 11 -10.06 3.94 26.63
CA ASN A 11 -11.32 4.62 26.97
C ASN A 11 -11.37 6.09 26.53
N LEU A 12 -10.75 6.48 25.41
CA LEU A 12 -10.90 7.84 24.88
C LEU A 12 -12.12 7.92 23.94
N VAL A 13 -13.25 8.44 24.43
CA VAL A 13 -14.44 8.67 23.60
C VAL A 13 -14.29 9.99 22.85
N ILE A 14 -13.90 9.93 21.57
CA ILE A 14 -13.80 11.09 20.70
C ILE A 14 -15.17 11.39 20.08
N LYS A 15 -15.64 12.64 20.19
CA LYS A 15 -16.88 13.11 19.57
C LYS A 15 -16.61 14.24 18.58
N LEU A 16 -17.31 14.21 17.46
CA LEU A 16 -17.35 15.29 16.47
C LEU A 16 -18.81 15.71 16.31
N ASN A 17 -19.14 16.95 16.67
CA ASN A 17 -20.53 17.46 16.64
C ASN A 17 -21.52 16.50 17.33
N ASP A 18 -21.18 16.05 18.55
CA ASP A 18 -21.93 15.06 19.35
C ASP A 18 -22.01 13.63 18.79
N ILE A 19 -21.41 13.36 17.63
CA ILE A 19 -21.31 12.02 17.05
C ILE A 19 -20.03 11.35 17.56
N VAL A 20 -20.18 10.18 18.19
CA VAL A 20 -19.03 9.36 18.62
C VAL A 20 -18.33 8.80 17.38
N ILE A 21 -17.03 9.06 17.26
CA ILE A 21 -16.21 8.49 16.18
C ILE A 21 -15.93 7.03 16.53
N GLN A 22 -16.29 6.14 15.60
CA GLN A 22 -16.01 4.72 15.76
C GLN A 22 -14.51 4.43 15.63
N GLU A 23 -13.97 3.72 16.60
CA GLU A 23 -12.63 3.13 16.51
C GLU A 23 -12.67 1.88 15.63
N VAL A 24 -11.75 1.79 14.68
CA VAL A 24 -11.66 0.69 13.72
C VAL A 24 -10.23 0.17 13.62
N GLU A 25 -10.06 -1.12 13.38
CA GLU A 25 -8.73 -1.73 13.22
C GLU A 25 -8.02 -1.24 11.96
N GLN A 26 -8.78 -0.93 10.91
CA GLN A 26 -8.29 -0.50 9.61
C GLN A 26 -9.21 0.56 9.03
N PHE A 27 -8.61 1.57 8.42
CA PHE A 27 -9.33 2.65 7.77
C PHE A 27 -8.73 2.92 6.39
N SER A 28 -9.57 3.07 5.37
CA SER A 28 -9.09 3.49 4.06
C SER A 28 -9.16 5.00 3.91
N TYR A 29 -8.01 5.63 3.75
CA TYR A 29 -7.89 7.07 3.53
C TYR A 29 -7.16 7.33 2.22
N LEU A 30 -7.81 8.05 1.30
CA LEU A 30 -7.27 8.39 -0.03
C LEU A 30 -6.67 7.17 -0.77
N GLY A 31 -7.33 6.02 -0.62
CA GLY A 31 -6.91 4.75 -1.21
C GLY A 31 -5.84 3.98 -0.44
N SER A 32 -5.16 4.57 0.54
CA SER A 32 -4.21 3.87 1.42
C SER A 32 -4.91 3.25 2.63
N ILE A 33 -4.37 2.16 3.15
CA ILE A 33 -4.86 1.51 4.38
C ILE A 33 -4.03 1.97 5.57
N ILE A 34 -4.70 2.61 6.52
CA ILE A 34 -4.17 2.95 7.84
C ILE A 34 -4.60 1.86 8.81
N THR A 35 -3.67 1.36 9.62
CA THR A 35 -3.93 0.28 10.59
C THR A 35 -3.78 0.82 12.01
N TYR A 36 -4.56 0.27 12.95
CA TYR A 36 -4.53 0.66 14.36
C TYR A 36 -3.13 0.50 14.98
N ASN A 37 -2.41 -0.58 14.61
CA ASN A 37 -1.05 -0.83 15.06
C ASN A 37 0.03 0.00 14.33
N ASN A 38 -0.39 0.96 13.50
CA ASN A 38 0.45 1.87 12.73
C ASN A 38 1.49 1.13 11.85
N THR A 39 1.11 -0.03 11.30
CA THR A 39 1.96 -0.78 10.36
C THR A 39 1.54 -0.56 8.91
N SER A 40 2.53 -0.40 8.03
CA SER A 40 2.29 -0.23 6.59
C SER A 40 2.11 -1.55 5.84
N THR A 41 2.21 -2.70 6.52
CA THR A 41 2.17 -4.03 5.90
C THR A 41 0.90 -4.26 5.06
N MET A 42 -0.26 -3.82 5.55
CA MET A 42 -1.51 -4.02 4.82
C MET A 42 -1.60 -3.16 3.57
N ASP A 43 -1.16 -1.91 3.66
CA ASP A 43 -1.14 -1.00 2.52
C ASP A 43 -0.14 -1.48 1.46
N ILE A 44 1.06 -1.89 1.85
CA ILE A 44 2.08 -2.46 0.96
C ILE A 44 1.54 -3.68 0.22
N LYS A 45 0.91 -4.62 0.94
CA LYS A 45 0.27 -5.80 0.32
C LYS A 45 -0.83 -5.42 -0.68
N LYS A 46 -1.64 -4.41 -0.35
CA LYS A 46 -2.68 -3.89 -1.26
C LYS A 46 -2.05 -3.30 -2.51
N ARG A 47 -1.02 -2.45 -2.39
CA ARG A 47 -0.32 -1.87 -3.55
C ARG A 47 0.36 -2.91 -4.42
N ILE A 48 1.01 -3.91 -3.83
CA ILE A 48 1.58 -5.04 -4.56
C ILE A 48 0.50 -5.76 -5.37
N THR A 49 -0.65 -6.07 -4.76
CA THR A 49 -1.76 -6.72 -5.46
C THR A 49 -2.29 -5.87 -6.62
N LEU A 50 -2.48 -4.57 -6.40
CA LEU A 50 -2.95 -3.64 -7.42
C LEU A 50 -1.94 -3.48 -8.57
N ALA A 51 -0.64 -3.45 -8.27
CA ALA A 51 0.42 -3.39 -9.27
C ALA A 51 0.42 -4.66 -10.15
N LYS A 52 0.32 -5.84 -9.53
CA LYS A 52 0.17 -7.12 -10.27
C LYS A 52 -1.05 -7.12 -11.18
N GLN A 53 -2.21 -6.69 -10.67
CA GLN A 53 -3.43 -6.58 -11.47
C GLN A 53 -3.26 -5.60 -12.63
N THR A 54 -2.58 -4.47 -12.40
CA THR A 54 -2.31 -3.47 -13.44
C THR A 54 -1.39 -4.04 -14.53
N PHE A 55 -0.35 -4.78 -14.14
CA PHE A 55 0.52 -5.48 -15.08
C PHE A 55 -0.27 -6.47 -15.94
N ILE A 56 -1.09 -7.33 -15.31
CA ILE A 56 -1.94 -8.32 -16.02
C ILE A 56 -2.90 -7.62 -17.00
N LYS A 57 -3.56 -6.54 -16.56
CA LYS A 57 -4.47 -5.75 -17.40
C LYS A 57 -3.79 -5.14 -18.63
N LYS A 58 -2.47 -4.91 -18.56
CA LYS A 58 -1.68 -4.32 -19.65
C LYS A 58 -0.79 -5.34 -20.38
N ASN A 59 -0.97 -6.63 -20.10
CA ASN A 59 -0.14 -7.71 -20.63
C ASN A 59 -0.12 -7.77 -22.16
N SER A 60 -1.25 -7.50 -22.81
CA SER A 60 -1.34 -7.46 -24.29
C SER A 60 -0.37 -6.44 -24.92
N LEU A 61 -0.20 -5.28 -24.31
CA LEU A 61 0.77 -4.25 -24.74
C LEU A 61 2.20 -4.70 -24.46
N LEU A 62 2.44 -5.32 -23.31
CA LEU A 62 3.77 -5.78 -22.91
C LEU A 62 4.28 -6.94 -23.79
N ILE A 63 3.38 -7.81 -24.27
CA ILE A 63 3.72 -8.92 -25.16
C ILE A 63 3.84 -8.48 -26.63
N SER A 64 3.19 -7.38 -27.03
CA SER A 64 3.18 -6.90 -28.42
C SER A 64 4.58 -6.77 -29.03
N LYS A 65 4.81 -7.40 -30.18
CA LYS A 65 6.08 -7.30 -30.92
C LYS A 65 6.27 -5.93 -31.60
N HIS A 66 5.20 -5.16 -31.72
CA HIS A 66 5.22 -3.83 -32.37
C HIS A 66 5.82 -2.73 -31.48
N LEU A 67 5.91 -2.98 -30.17
CA LEU A 67 6.46 -2.01 -29.22
C LEU A 67 7.93 -2.29 -28.94
N LYS A 68 8.76 -1.26 -29.08
CA LYS A 68 10.17 -1.30 -28.68
C LYS A 68 10.27 -1.60 -27.18
N ILE A 69 11.32 -2.33 -26.79
CA ILE A 69 11.57 -2.69 -25.39
C ILE A 69 11.66 -1.46 -24.48
N GLU A 70 12.26 -0.37 -24.96
CA GLU A 70 12.37 0.88 -24.22
C GLU A 70 11.01 1.53 -23.93
N THR A 71 10.07 1.44 -24.86
CA THR A 71 8.69 1.90 -24.64
C THR A 71 7.98 1.05 -23.60
N LYS A 72 8.18 -0.28 -23.62
CA LYS A 72 7.61 -1.20 -22.62
C LYS A 72 8.17 -0.94 -21.23
N LYS A 73 9.47 -0.69 -21.09
CA LYS A 73 10.09 -0.31 -19.81
C LYS A 73 9.49 0.98 -19.26
N LYS A 74 9.38 2.02 -20.09
CA LYS A 74 8.72 3.28 -19.71
C LYS A 74 7.28 3.04 -19.29
N PHE A 75 6.55 2.22 -20.03
CA PHE A 75 5.17 1.86 -19.71
C PHE A 75 5.05 1.21 -18.31
N ILE A 76 5.91 0.23 -18.00
CA ILE A 76 5.91 -0.43 -16.68
C ILE A 76 6.19 0.61 -15.58
N LYS A 77 7.21 1.46 -15.75
CA LYS A 77 7.52 2.53 -14.77
C LYS A 77 6.36 3.51 -14.58
N THR A 78 5.70 3.92 -15.67
CA THR A 78 4.62 4.89 -15.60
C THR A 78 3.34 4.32 -15.01
N PHE A 79 2.97 3.07 -15.32
CA PHE A 79 1.67 2.52 -14.92
C PHE A 79 1.75 1.55 -13.74
N VAL A 80 2.76 0.69 -13.70
CA VAL A 80 2.86 -0.36 -12.67
C VAL A 80 3.56 0.19 -11.44
N TRP A 81 4.69 0.87 -11.60
CA TRP A 81 5.44 1.41 -10.45
C TRP A 81 4.71 2.56 -9.76
N SER A 82 3.98 3.40 -10.51
CA SER A 82 3.14 4.45 -9.92
C SER A 82 2.06 3.88 -8.99
N VAL A 83 1.46 2.75 -9.37
CA VAL A 83 0.48 2.04 -8.53
C VAL A 83 1.15 1.37 -7.34
N LEU A 84 2.31 0.74 -7.55
CA LEU A 84 3.08 0.07 -6.50
C LEU A 84 3.56 1.03 -5.42
N LEU A 85 4.05 2.20 -5.80
CA LEU A 85 4.71 3.16 -4.92
C LEU A 85 3.77 4.25 -4.37
N TYR A 86 2.48 4.21 -4.69
CA TYR A 86 1.56 5.18 -4.13
C TYR A 86 1.53 5.09 -2.61
N GLY A 87 1.79 6.22 -1.94
CA GLY A 87 1.81 6.32 -0.48
C GLY A 87 3.11 5.84 0.16
N CYS A 88 4.14 5.49 -0.62
CA CYS A 88 5.40 4.94 -0.08
C CYS A 88 6.16 5.91 0.84
N GLU A 89 5.97 7.21 0.67
CA GLU A 89 6.53 8.26 1.54
C GLU A 89 6.08 8.13 3.00
N THR A 90 4.94 7.49 3.24
CA THR A 90 4.36 7.28 4.57
C THR A 90 4.64 5.89 5.14
N TRP A 91 5.35 5.04 4.39
CA TRP A 91 5.55 3.65 4.78
C TRP A 91 6.70 3.48 5.77
N THR A 92 6.42 2.76 6.86
CA THR A 92 7.46 2.21 7.72
C THR A 92 7.89 0.85 7.16
N ILE A 93 8.96 0.83 6.38
CA ILE A 93 9.45 -0.38 5.70
C ILE A 93 10.34 -1.20 6.65
N LYS A 94 9.88 -2.42 6.97
CA LYS A 94 10.68 -3.44 7.66
C LYS A 94 11.37 -4.34 6.63
N LYS A 95 12.42 -5.07 7.03
CA LYS A 95 13.15 -6.01 6.15
C LYS A 95 12.22 -6.90 5.31
N LYS A 96 11.24 -7.54 5.96
CA LYS A 96 10.26 -8.40 5.28
C LYS A 96 9.41 -7.68 4.22
N GLU A 97 9.08 -6.41 4.42
CA GLU A 97 8.31 -5.64 3.44
C GLU A 97 9.21 -5.15 2.31
N LYS A 98 10.48 -4.82 2.60
CA LYS A 98 11.48 -4.55 1.57
C LYS A 98 11.69 -5.76 0.66
N ASP A 99 11.89 -6.95 1.24
CA ASP A 99 12.07 -8.20 0.48
C ASP A 99 10.86 -8.47 -0.45
N ARG A 100 9.64 -8.13 0.00
CA ARG A 100 8.42 -8.26 -0.82
C ARG A 100 8.34 -7.26 -1.96
N LEU A 101 8.80 -6.03 -1.74
CA LEU A 101 8.83 -4.99 -2.76
C LEU A 101 9.89 -5.29 -3.82
N GLU A 102 11.07 -5.73 -3.41
CA GLU A 102 12.15 -6.14 -4.33
C GLU A 102 11.75 -7.37 -5.16
N ALA A 103 10.99 -8.31 -4.58
CA ALA A 103 10.43 -9.44 -5.33
C ALA A 103 9.38 -9.04 -6.38
N MET A 104 8.90 -7.79 -6.41
CA MET A 104 8.07 -7.26 -7.51
C MET A 104 8.91 -6.63 -8.64
N GLU A 105 10.16 -6.28 -8.35
CA GLU A 105 11.08 -5.71 -9.34
C GLU A 105 11.76 -6.79 -10.18
N MET A 106 12.02 -7.96 -9.58
CA MET A 106 12.56 -9.17 -10.23
C MET A 106 11.52 -9.93 -11.05
#